data_AF-A0A925SL64-F1
#
_entry.id   AF-A0A925SL64-F1
#
_cell.length_a   1.000
_cell.length_b   1.000
_cell.length_c   1.000
_cell.angle_alpha   90.00
_cell.angle_beta   90.00
_cell.angle_gamma   90.00
#
_symmetry.space_group_name_H-M   'P 1'
#
loop_
_entity.id
_entity.type
_entity.pdbx_description
1 polymer ?
#
loop_
_entity_poly.entity_id
_entity_poly.type
_entity_poly.pdbx_seq_one_letter_code
_entity_poly.pdbx_strand_id
1 'polypeptide(L)' 'LMAEMTAHRFRHMPVVERGQLIGLVSIGDVVRMRISEAEMEAAAMREYIATG' A
#
# COMPACT_ATOMS: atom_id res chain seq x y z
N LEU A 1 8.11 1.42 -1.98
CA LEU A 1 7.85 0.07 -2.55
C LEU A 1 7.42 0.12 -4.02
N MET A 2 6.29 0.76 -4.38
CA MET A 2 5.84 0.79 -5.78
C MET A 2 6.84 1.40 -6.76
N ALA A 3 7.48 2.53 -6.40
CA ALA A 3 8.47 3.17 -7.28
C ALA A 3 9.65 2.25 -7.61
N GLU A 4 10.19 1.56 -6.60
CA GLU A 4 11.27 0.58 -6.75
C GLU A 4 10.87 -0.60 -7.64
N MET A 5 9.68 -1.16 -7.40
CA MET A 5 9.12 -2.27 -8.18
C MET A 5 8.95 -1.90 -9.66
N THR A 6 8.46 -0.69 -9.93
CA THR A 6 8.29 -0.16 -11.30
C THR A 6 9.65 0.08 -11.96
N ALA A 7 10.57 0.77 -11.27
CA ALA A 7 11.88 1.12 -11.80
C ALA A 7 12.69 -0.13 -12.20
N HIS A 8 12.62 -1.18 -11.40
CA HIS A 8 13.39 -2.41 -11.60
C HIS A 8 12.57 -3.54 -12.26
N ARG A 9 11.32 -3.27 -12.66
CA ARG A 9 10.42 -4.18 -13.39
C ARG A 9 10.17 -5.52 -12.70
N PHE A 10 9.99 -5.50 -11.37
CA PHE A 10 9.57 -6.69 -10.60
C PHE A 10 8.25 -6.45 -9.87
N ARG A 11 7.52 -7.53 -9.59
CA ARG A 11 6.14 -7.46 -9.04
C ARG A 11 6.00 -7.96 -7.61
N HIS A 12 7.05 -8.53 -7.03
CA HIS A 12 7.04 -9.02 -5.65
C HIS A 12 8.32 -8.60 -4.93
N MET A 13 8.19 -8.20 -3.68
CA MET A 13 9.29 -7.87 -2.78
C MET A 13 9.38 -8.92 -1.67
N PRO A 14 10.54 -9.56 -1.44
CA PRO A 14 10.73 -10.45 -0.30
C PRO A 14 10.70 -9.67 1.01
N VAL A 15 10.04 -10.24 2.02
CA VAL A 15 10.05 -9.74 3.40
C VAL A 15 10.95 -10.65 4.21
N VAL A 16 12.02 -10.10 4.76
CA VAL A 16 13.04 -10.84 5.51
C VAL A 16 13.09 -10.31 6.94
N GLU A 17 13.02 -11.21 7.91
CA GLU A 17 13.20 -10.90 9.32
C GLU A 17 14.26 -11.84 9.92
N ARG A 18 15.24 -11.28 10.63
CA ARG A 18 16.35 -12.04 11.24
C ARG A 18 17.08 -12.97 10.24
N GLY A 19 17.22 -12.50 9.00
CA GLY A 19 17.87 -13.26 7.92
C GLY A 19 17.01 -14.39 7.33
N GLN A 20 15.77 -14.56 7.77
CA GLN A 20 14.84 -15.55 7.23
C GLN A 20 13.79 -14.89 6.35
N LEU A 21 13.52 -15.49 5.18
CA LEU A 21 12.40 -15.10 4.33
C LEU A 21 11.08 -15.48 5.02
N ILE A 22 10.30 -14.48 5.40
CA ILE A 22 9.02 -14.67 6.09
C ILE A 22 7.81 -14.43 5.17
N GLY A 23 8.01 -13.90 3.96
CA GLY A 23 6.91 -13.72 3.02
C GLY A 23 7.27 -12.93 1.78
N LEU A 24 6.24 -12.63 0.97
CA LEU A 24 6.31 -11.81 -0.23
C LEU A 24 5.18 -10.78 -0.20
N VAL A 25 5.50 -9.54 -0.58
CA VAL A 25 4.51 -8.49 -0.86
C VAL A 25 4.45 -8.28 -2.36
N SER A 26 3.26 -8.31 -2.94
CA SER A 26 3.05 -7.97 -4.34
C SER A 26 2.84 -6.47 -4.54
N ILE A 27 3.08 -5.97 -5.75
CA ILE A 27 2.72 -4.59 -6.11
C ILE A 27 1.21 -4.35 -5.95
N GLY A 28 0.38 -5.38 -6.15
CA GLY A 28 -1.07 -5.30 -5.95
C GLY A 28 -1.45 -5.05 -4.49
N ASP A 29 -0.73 -5.63 -3.53
CA ASP A 29 -0.96 -5.41 -2.09
C ASP A 29 -0.68 -3.95 -1.73
N VAL A 30 0.40 -3.39 -2.27
CA VAL A 30 0.76 -1.99 -2.04
C VAL A 30 -0.26 -1.04 -2.69
N VAL A 31 -0.72 -1.33 -3.91
CA VAL A 31 -1.75 -0.54 -4.58
C VAL A 31 -3.07 -0.57 -3.80
N ARG A 32 -3.50 -1.75 -3.33
CA ARG A 32 -4.72 -1.92 -2.53
C ARG A 32 -4.68 -1.09 -1.25
N MET A 33 -3.55 -1.11 -0.54
CA MET A 33 -3.36 -0.30 0.67
C MET A 33 -3.56 1.20 0.37
N ARG A 34 -2.95 1.70 -0.70
CA ARG A 34 -3.03 3.12 -1.09
C ARG A 34 -4.45 3.55 -1.49
N ILE A 35 -5.19 2.67 -2.15
CA ILE A 35 -6.61 2.92 -2.47
C ILE A 35 -7.43 3.00 -1.17
N SER A 36 -7.24 2.05 -0.27
CA SER A 36 -7.94 2.04 1.02
C SER A 36 -7.64 3.27 1.87
N GLU A 37 -6.39 3.73 1.91
CA GLU A 37 -6.01 4.98 2.59
C GLU A 37 -6.74 6.19 1.99
N ALA A 38 -6.74 6.32 0.66
CA ALA A 38 -7.39 7.43 -0.03
C ALA A 38 -8.92 7.43 0.18
N GLU A 39 -9.55 6.25 0.20
CA GLU A 39 -10.97 6.11 0.48
C GLU A 39 -11.31 6.53 1.92
N MET A 40 -10.47 6.17 2.90
CA MET A 40 -10.63 6.59 4.29
C MET A 40 -10.49 8.11 4.45
N GLU A 41 -9.48 8.71 3.82
CA GLU A 41 -9.28 10.17 3.83
C GLU A 41 -10.48 10.88 3.20
N ALA A 42 -10.96 10.40 2.05
CA ALA A 42 -12.13 10.97 1.38
C ALA A 42 -13.40 10.83 2.23
N ALA A 43 -13.59 9.72 2.92
CA ALA A 43 -14.71 9.52 3.85
C ALA A 43 -14.64 10.51 5.03
N ALA A 44 -13.46 10.69 5.63
CA ALA A 44 -13.27 11.64 6.72
C ALA A 44 -13.57 13.09 6.30
N MET A 45 -13.16 13.49 5.10
CA MET A 45 -13.48 14.82 4.55
C MET A 45 -14.98 15.02 4.33
N ARG A 46 -15.68 13.99 3.82
CA ARG A 46 -17.14 14.03 3.62
C ARG A 46 -17.88 14.16 4.95
N GLU A 47 -17.45 13.40 5.96
CA GLU A 47 -18.01 13.48 7.32
C GLU A 47 -17.85 14.90 7.88
N TYR A 48 -16.64 15.45 7.82
CA TYR A 48 -16.34 16.81 8.31
C TYR A 48 -17.25 17.87 7.68
N ILE A 49 -17.49 17.81 6.37
CA ILE A 49 -18.39 18.73 5.66
C ILE A 49 -19.86 18.49 6.04
N ALA A 50 -20.27 17.24 6.28
CA ALA A 50 -21.66 16.90 6.57
C ALA A 50 -22.09 17.22 8.02
N THR A 51 -21.16 17.19 8.98
CA THR A 51 -21.41 17.52 10.39
C THR A 51 -21.07 18.97 10.77
N GLY A 52 -20.46 19.72 9.85
CA GLY A 52 -20.09 21.13 10.01
C GLY A 52 -21.21 22.11 9.69
#